data_AF-A0A0N0IQ04-F1
#
_entry.id   AF-A0A0N0IQ04-F1
#
_cell.length_a   1.000
_cell.length_b   1.000
_cell.length_c   1.000
_cell.angle_alpha   90.00
_cell.angle_beta   90.00
_cell.angle_gamma   90.00
#
_symmetry.space_group_name_H-M   'P 1'
#
loop_
_entity.id
_entity.type
_entity.pdbx_description
1 polymer ?
#
loop_
_entity_poly.entity_id
_entity_poly.type
_entity_poly.pdbx_seq_one_letter_code
_entity_poly.pdbx_strand_id
1 'polypeptide(L)' 'MDLETRLEMLLELDPEALDPGLAERLMDEVLAVFRQHLPVRSLEGILKRQEGHLILLVNLELA' A
#
# COMPACT_ATOMS: atom_id res chain seq x y z
N MET A 1 -3.00 5.51 25.95
CA MET A 1 -2.70 5.85 24.55
C MET A 1 -2.03 4.63 23.98
N ASP A 2 -2.79 3.78 23.30
CA ASP A 2 -2.29 2.56 22.67
C ASP A 2 -1.49 2.99 21.45
N LEU A 3 -0.17 2.83 21.51
CA LEU A 3 0.71 3.23 20.42
C LEU A 3 0.50 2.24 19.26
N GLU A 4 -0.30 2.66 18.29
CA GLU A 4 -0.08 2.38 16.86
C GLU A 4 0.10 0.91 16.45
N THR A 5 -0.82 0.03 16.84
CA THR A 5 -0.88 -1.33 16.27
C THR A 5 -1.36 -1.32 14.81
N ARG A 6 -1.85 -0.18 14.31
CA ARG A 6 -2.41 -0.03 12.97
C ARG A 6 -1.73 1.10 12.21
N LEU A 7 -1.24 0.79 11.02
CA LEU A 7 -0.66 1.74 10.08
C LEU A 7 -1.56 1.83 8.84
N GLU A 8 -1.94 3.06 8.48
CA GLU A 8 -2.69 3.37 7.27
C GLU A 8 -1.83 4.21 6.33
N MET A 9 -1.70 3.77 5.08
CA MET A 9 -0.92 4.48 4.07
C MET A 9 -1.76 4.73 2.82
N LEU A 10 -1.64 5.96 2.31
CA LEU A 10 -2.19 6.37 1.02
C LEU A 10 -1.02 6.81 0.12
N LEU A 11 -0.92 6.19 -1.05
CA LEU A 11 0.02 6.59 -2.09
C LEU A 11 -0.79 6.98 -3.33
N GLU A 12 -0.63 8.22 -3.76
CA GLU A 12 -1.24 8.74 -4.97
C GLU A 12 -0.20 8.80 -6.09
N LEU A 13 -0.55 8.21 -7.23
CA LEU A 13 0.32 8.06 -8.38
C LEU A 13 -0.39 8.64 -9.62
N ASP A 14 0.34 9.41 -10.41
CA ASP A 14 -0.12 9.87 -11.71
C ASP A 14 -0.09 8.69 -12.72
N PRO A 15 -1.23 8.27 -13.28
CA PRO A 15 -1.29 7.15 -14.20
C PRO A 15 -0.77 7.48 -15.59
N GLU A 16 -0.59 8.75 -15.97
CA GLU A 16 0.11 9.06 -17.22
C GLU A 16 1.60 8.70 -17.12
N ALA A 17 2.14 8.65 -15.89
CA ALA A 17 3.51 8.25 -15.61
C ALA A 17 3.69 6.74 -15.39
N LEU A 18 2.62 5.93 -15.37
CA LEU A 18 2.65 4.53 -14.93
C LEU A 18 1.92 3.59 -15.89
N ASP A 19 2.67 2.65 -16.46
CA ASP A 19 2.10 1.48 -17.14
C ASP A 19 1.18 0.70 -16.17
N PRO A 20 0.00 0.22 -16.61
CA PRO A 20 -0.93 -0.50 -15.73
C PRO A 20 -0.30 -1.71 -15.00
N GLY A 21 0.60 -2.44 -15.68
CA GLY A 21 1.29 -3.58 -15.08
C GLY A 21 2.42 -3.19 -14.13
N LEU A 22 2.86 -1.93 -14.14
CA LEU A 22 3.86 -1.40 -13.22
C LEU A 22 3.24 -1.03 -11.88
N ALA A 23 2.01 -0.52 -11.86
CA ALA A 23 1.31 -0.15 -10.63
C ALA A 23 1.02 -1.37 -9.72
N GLU A 24 0.61 -2.49 -10.32
CA GLU A 24 0.40 -3.75 -9.57
C GLU A 24 1.73 -4.28 -9.01
N ARG A 25 2.81 -4.25 -9.80
CA ARG A 25 4.14 -4.67 -9.34
C ARG A 25 4.67 -3.79 -8.21
N LEU A 26 4.47 -2.48 -8.31
CA LEU A 26 4.85 -1.54 -7.25
C LEU A 26 4.09 -1.82 -5.95
N MET A 27 2.79 -2.11 -6.04
CA MET A 27 1.99 -2.53 -4.89
C MET A 27 2.59 -3.79 -4.25
N ASP A 28 2.89 -4.83 -5.02
CA ASP A 28 3.47 -6.06 -4.49
C ASP A 28 4.82 -5.82 -3.80
N GLU A 29 5.68 -4.98 -4.38
CA GLU A 29 6.97 -4.62 -3.77
C GLU A 29 6.79 -3.87 -2.44
N VAL A 30 5.88 -2.89 -2.40
CA VAL A 30 5.59 -2.14 -1.16
C VAL A 30 5.06 -3.07 -0.06
N LEU A 31 4.13 -3.97 -0.40
CA LEU A 31 3.60 -4.93 0.57
C LEU A 31 4.67 -5.93 1.03
N ALA A 32 5.57 -6.35 0.14
CA ALA A 32 6.70 -7.21 0.49
C ALA A 32 7.67 -6.53 1.46
N VAL A 33 7.97 -5.25 1.27
CA VAL A 33 8.80 -4.45 2.19
C VAL A 33 8.18 -4.43 3.58
N PHE A 34 6.86 -4.20 3.71
CA PHE A 34 6.22 -4.23 5.03
C PHE A 34 6.33 -5.60 5.70
N ARG A 35 6.08 -6.68 4.97
CA ARG A 35 6.21 -8.04 5.50
C ARG A 35 7.63 -8.40 5.93
N GLN A 36 8.63 -7.86 5.25
CA GLN A 36 10.03 -8.14 5.54
C GLN A 36 10.54 -7.34 6.74
N HIS A 37 10.09 -6.11 6.91
CA HIS A 37 10.69 -5.17 7.86
C HIS A 37 9.86 -4.92 9.11
N LEU A 38 8.58 -5.28 9.11
CA LEU A 38 7.68 -5.05 10.24
C LEU A 38 7.14 -6.39 10.79
N PRO A 39 6.85 -6.47 12.09
CA PRO A 39 6.18 -7.62 12.69
C PRO A 39 4.71 -7.62 12.28
N VAL A 40 4.42 -8.01 11.04
CA VAL A 40 3.08 -7.95 10.46
C VAL A 40 2.20 -9.07 11.00
N ARG A 41 1.08 -8.71 11.62
CA ARG A 41 -0.01 -9.63 11.97
C ARG A 41 -1.04 -9.75 10.85
N SER A 42 -1.41 -8.63 10.24
CA SER A 42 -2.33 -8.55 9.09
C SER A 42 -1.87 -7.46 8.13
N LEU A 43 -2.05 -7.67 6.83
CA LEU A 43 -1.70 -6.69 5.80
C LEU A 43 -2.65 -6.82 4.61
N GLU A 44 -3.37 -5.75 4.33
CA GLU A 44 -4.27 -5.62 3.19
C GLU A 44 -3.88 -4.39 2.37
N GLY A 45 -3.79 -4.56 1.06
CA GLY A 45 -3.53 -3.50 0.09
C GLY A 45 -4.63 -3.46 -0.97
N ILE A 46 -5.11 -2.26 -1.30
CA ILE A 46 -6.09 -2.06 -2.37
C ILE A 46 -5.59 -0.96 -3.30
N LEU A 47 -5.45 -1.28 -4.59
CA LEU A 47 -5.22 -0.30 -5.63
C LEU A 47 -6.56 0.16 -6.22
N LYS A 48 -6.80 1.47 -6.25
CA LYS A 48 -8.00 2.10 -6.81
C LYS A 48 -7.62 3.13 -7.87
N ARG A 49 -8.44 3.29 -8.89
CA ARG A 49 -8.33 4.43 -9.82
C ARG A 49 -9.44 5.43 -9.49
N GLN A 50 -9.08 6.67 -9.17
CA GLN A 50 -10.01 7.72 -8.79
C GLN A 50 -9.57 9.05 -9.41
N GLU A 51 -10.48 9.74 -10.10
CA GLU A 51 -10.22 11.07 -10.71
C GLU A 51 -9.01 11.11 -11.65
N GLY A 52 -8.67 9.99 -12.28
CA GLY A 52 -7.47 9.93 -13.11
C GLY A 52 -6.18 9.81 -12.31
N HIS A 53 -6.24 9.42 -11.03
CA HIS A 53 -5.12 9.03 -10.19
C HIS A 53 -5.19 7.55 -9.83
N LEU A 54 -4.02 6.93 -9.59
CA LEU A 54 -3.91 5.61 -8.98
C LEU A 54 -3.64 5.78 -7.50
N ILE A 55 -4.52 5.25 -6.66
CA ILE A 55 -4.45 5.34 -5.21
C ILE A 55 -4.19 3.94 -4.64
N LEU A 56 -3.08 3.76 -3.96
CA LEU A 56 -2.80 2.57 -3.17
C LEU A 56 -3.15 2.85 -1.71
N LEU A 57 -4.09 2.09 -1.18
CA LEU A 57 -4.49 2.09 0.23
C LEU A 57 -3.93 0.84 0.89
N VAL A 58 -3.13 1.02 1.94
CA VAL A 58 -2.57 -0.09 2.72
C VAL A 58 -3.04 0.00 4.16
N ASN A 59 -3.53 -1.11 4.69
CA ASN A 59 -3.88 -1.29 6.08
C ASN A 59 -3.02 -2.41 6.66
N LEU A 60 -2.28 -2.10 7.71
CA LEU A 60 -1.34 -2.99 8.36
C LEU A 60 -1.68 -3.09 9.85
N GLU A 61 -1.76 -4.30 10.36
CA GLU A 61 -1.80 -4.60 11.79
C GLU A 61 -0.45 -5.20 12.22
N LEU A 62 0.15 -4.64 13.27
CA LEU A 62 1.40 -5.12 13.88
C LEU A 62 1.13 -6.15 14.98
N ALA A 63 2.11 -7.04 15.22
CA ALA A 63 2.06 -8.09 16.24
C ALA A 63 2.62 -7.64 17.61
#